data_AF-A0A1Y4WJS7-F1
#
_entry.id   AF-A0A1Y4WJS7-F1
#
_cell.length_a   1.000
_cell.length_b   1.000
_cell.length_c   1.000
_cell.angle_alpha   90.00
_cell.angle_beta   90.00
_cell.angle_gamma   90.00
#
_symmetry.space_group_name_H-M   'P 1'
#
loop_
_entity.id
_entity.type
_entity.pdbx_description
1 polymer ?
#
loop_
_entity_poly.entity_id
_entity_poly.type
_entity_poly.pdbx_seq_one_letter_code
_entity_poly.pdbx_strand_id
1 'polypeptide(L)'
;MRRKQIEQEFLAQPVRSLQYMLGRLAKEYPFLPQLAADGIFGEKTLEAVMLFQRELHPPVTGVVNRETWEAIREYWLKLEERMEEPRALRGFPGEGSRVVPGETAEYMVLPQTMFQLLERHLNGITSAAADGIHGVDSADNVRWLQRAGGLEESGVMDWRTWGLLSRLYEVFVVRDWKKAKSEGKKPPIFTGGWG
;
A
#
# COMPACT_ATOMS: atom_id res chain seq x y z
N MET A 1 -7.34 -11.38 5.76
CA MET A 1 -6.39 -12.07 6.64
C MET A 1 -5.57 -11.13 7.54
N ARG A 2 -5.20 -9.90 7.10
CA ARG A 2 -4.37 -8.95 7.88
C ARG A 2 -4.98 -8.44 9.20
N ARG A 3 -6.32 -8.25 9.28
CA ARG A 3 -7.00 -7.71 10.48
C ARG A 3 -6.90 -8.65 11.70
N LYS A 4 -7.07 -9.96 11.50
CA LYS A 4 -6.92 -10.97 12.56
C LYS A 4 -5.50 -11.05 13.11
N GLN A 5 -4.50 -10.92 12.23
CA GLN A 5 -3.09 -10.99 12.64
C GLN A 5 -2.67 -9.75 13.43
N ILE A 6 -3.13 -8.57 12.99
CA ILE A 6 -2.99 -7.33 13.76
C ILE A 6 -3.66 -7.49 15.13
N GLU A 7 -4.91 -7.94 15.20
CA GLU A 7 -5.59 -8.15 16.49
C GLU A 7 -4.84 -9.12 17.42
N GLN A 8 -4.24 -10.19 16.89
CA GLN A 8 -3.43 -11.12 17.68
C GLN A 8 -2.13 -10.48 18.18
N GLU A 9 -1.43 -9.70 17.37
CA GLU A 9 -0.23 -8.95 17.78
C GLU A 9 -0.57 -7.87 18.82
N PHE A 10 -1.71 -7.20 18.66
CA PHE A 10 -2.17 -6.17 19.59
C PHE A 10 -2.45 -6.74 20.98
N LEU A 11 -3.01 -7.95 21.06
CA LEU A 11 -3.29 -8.67 22.30
C LEU A 11 -2.04 -9.28 22.94
N ALA A 12 -0.99 -9.57 22.15
CA ALA A 12 0.27 -10.11 22.67
C ALA A 12 1.08 -9.07 23.47
N GLN A 13 0.91 -7.77 23.19
CA GLN A 13 1.57 -6.67 23.91
C GLN A 13 0.57 -5.56 24.29
N PRO A 14 -0.38 -5.83 25.21
CA PRO A 14 -1.57 -4.99 25.39
C PRO A 14 -1.26 -3.56 25.85
N VAL A 15 -0.30 -3.37 26.76
CA VAL A 15 0.07 -2.02 27.22
C VAL A 15 0.75 -1.22 26.12
N ARG A 16 1.66 -1.84 25.37
CA ARG A 16 2.36 -1.21 24.26
C ARG A 16 1.40 -0.79 23.15
N SER A 17 0.46 -1.68 22.85
CA SER A 17 -0.66 -1.47 21.93
C SER A 17 -1.56 -0.31 22.35
N LEU A 18 -1.94 -0.25 23.63
CA LEU A 18 -2.71 0.84 24.20
C LEU A 18 -1.99 2.19 24.05
N GLN A 19 -0.72 2.24 24.46
CA GLN A 19 0.11 3.44 24.35
C GLN A 19 0.27 3.89 22.91
N TYR A 20 0.42 2.95 21.98
CA TYR A 20 0.46 3.24 20.55
C TYR A 20 -0.85 3.87 20.08
N MET A 21 -2.01 3.27 20.39
CA MET A 21 -3.32 3.80 19.98
C MET A 21 -3.57 5.20 20.56
N LEU A 22 -3.35 5.40 21.86
CA LEU A 22 -3.49 6.70 22.51
C LEU A 22 -2.50 7.73 21.96
N GLY A 23 -1.25 7.33 21.72
CA GLY A 23 -0.24 8.20 21.11
C GLY A 23 -0.53 8.56 19.65
N ARG A 24 -1.26 7.72 18.91
CA ARG A 24 -1.79 8.06 17.58
C ARG A 24 -2.96 9.05 17.69
N LEU A 25 -3.87 8.81 18.64
CA LEU A 25 -5.00 9.71 18.92
C LEU A 25 -4.55 11.12 19.34
N ALA A 26 -3.43 11.24 20.07
CA ALA A 26 -2.86 12.54 20.45
C ALA A 26 -2.53 13.47 19.26
N LYS A 27 -2.44 12.94 18.03
CA LYS A 27 -2.27 13.76 16.82
C LYS A 27 -3.52 14.57 16.46
N GLU A 28 -4.70 14.07 16.81
CA GLU A 28 -5.98 14.73 16.55
C GLU A 28 -6.57 15.36 17.82
N TYR A 29 -6.40 14.71 18.97
CA TYR A 29 -6.98 15.09 20.25
C TYR A 29 -5.90 15.74 21.12
N PRO A 30 -5.76 17.08 21.14
CA PRO A 30 -4.63 17.76 21.78
C PRO A 30 -4.64 17.66 23.31
N PHE A 31 -5.77 17.23 23.89
CA PHE A 31 -5.88 16.96 25.32
C PHE A 31 -5.19 15.65 25.72
N LEU A 32 -4.88 14.75 24.77
CA LEU A 32 -4.10 13.54 25.06
C LEU A 32 -2.61 13.84 25.01
N PRO A 33 -1.82 13.37 25.99
CA PRO A 33 -0.37 13.53 25.97
C PRO A 33 0.25 12.60 24.92
N GLN A 34 1.42 13.01 24.38
CA GLN A 34 2.21 12.13 23.53
C GLN A 34 2.84 11.02 24.37
N LEU A 35 2.65 9.76 23.96
CA LEU A 35 3.18 8.58 24.64
C LEU A 35 4.31 7.91 23.86
N ALA A 36 5.26 7.32 24.59
CA ALA A 36 6.16 6.31 24.07
C ALA A 36 5.49 4.93 24.25
N ALA A 37 5.52 4.09 23.20
CA ALA A 37 4.99 2.74 23.26
C ALA A 37 6.06 1.76 23.77
N ASP A 38 6.40 1.90 25.05
CA ASP A 38 7.43 1.13 25.76
C ASP A 38 6.89 -0.14 26.46
N GLY A 39 5.57 -0.28 26.55
CA GLY A 39 4.90 -1.40 27.18
C GLY A 39 4.76 -1.29 28.70
N ILE A 40 5.11 -0.16 29.32
CA ILE A 40 5.05 0.07 30.77
C ILE A 40 3.87 0.99 31.12
N PHE A 41 2.91 0.48 31.90
CA PHE A 41 1.77 1.29 32.34
C PHE A 41 2.18 2.19 33.52
N GLY A 42 2.88 3.28 33.20
CA GLY A 42 3.30 4.31 34.15
C GLY A 42 2.32 5.49 34.25
N GLU A 43 2.70 6.51 35.01
CA GLU A 43 1.87 7.70 35.28
C GLU A 43 1.36 8.39 34.01
N LYS A 44 2.21 8.54 32.98
CA LYS A 44 1.79 9.13 31.69
C LYS A 44 0.73 8.30 30.96
N THR A 45 0.82 6.97 31.05
CA THR A 45 -0.18 6.09 30.43
C THR A 45 -1.49 6.15 31.19
N LEU A 46 -1.43 6.19 32.53
CA LEU A 46 -2.60 6.39 33.38
C LEU A 46 -3.29 7.74 33.09
N GLU A 47 -2.51 8.82 33.03
CA GLU A 47 -2.99 10.16 32.69
C GLU A 47 -3.72 10.16 31.34
N ALA A 48 -3.11 9.57 30.30
CA ALA A 48 -3.73 9.48 28.99
C ALA A 48 -5.05 8.68 29.00
N VAL A 49 -5.12 7.58 29.76
CA VAL A 49 -6.35 6.79 29.93
C VAL A 49 -7.43 7.59 30.64
N MET A 50 -7.08 8.29 31.73
CA MET A 50 -8.04 9.11 32.48
C MET A 50 -8.56 10.28 31.63
N LEU A 51 -7.69 10.92 30.85
CA LEU A 51 -8.07 11.98 29.92
C LEU A 51 -8.97 11.47 28.80
N PHE A 52 -8.65 10.31 28.22
CA PHE A 52 -9.52 9.65 27.25
C PHE A 52 -10.90 9.34 27.83
N GLN A 53 -10.96 8.73 29.02
CA GLN A 53 -12.22 8.43 29.69
C GLN A 53 -13.00 9.72 30.00
N ARG A 54 -12.34 10.77 30.47
CA ARG A 54 -13.01 12.03 30.81
C ARG A 54 -13.70 12.66 29.61
N GLU A 55 -13.00 12.70 28.47
CA GLU A 55 -13.47 13.45 27.29
C GLU A 55 -14.31 12.60 26.33
N LEU A 56 -13.99 11.30 26.19
CA LEU A 56 -14.53 10.46 25.12
C LEU A 56 -15.27 9.21 25.62
N HIS A 57 -15.03 8.76 26.86
CA HIS A 57 -15.65 7.55 27.40
C HIS A 57 -15.81 7.54 28.93
N PRO A 58 -16.68 8.39 29.52
CA PRO A 58 -16.88 8.42 30.97
C PRO A 58 -17.48 7.08 31.45
N PRO A 59 -17.23 6.67 32.72
CA PRO A 59 -16.60 7.42 33.81
C PRO A 59 -15.06 7.34 33.84
N VAL A 60 -14.44 8.31 34.52
CA VAL A 60 -12.98 8.33 34.76
C VAL A 60 -12.64 7.34 35.87
N THR A 61 -12.04 6.21 35.50
CA THR A 61 -11.61 5.16 36.45
C THR A 61 -10.10 4.98 36.46
N GLY A 62 -9.41 5.41 35.40
CA GLY A 62 -7.99 5.11 35.17
C GLY A 62 -7.71 3.65 34.83
N VAL A 63 -8.75 2.80 34.78
CA VAL A 63 -8.65 1.37 34.49
C VAL A 63 -9.07 1.12 33.04
N VAL A 64 -8.26 0.38 32.29
CA VAL A 64 -8.62 -0.06 30.94
C VAL A 64 -9.27 -1.43 31.00
N ASN A 65 -10.60 -1.45 31.12
CA ASN A 65 -11.42 -2.65 30.93
C ASN A 65 -11.66 -2.90 29.43
N ARG A 66 -12.40 -3.98 29.11
CA ARG A 66 -12.73 -4.34 27.73
C ARG A 66 -13.46 -3.21 27.01
N GLU A 67 -14.42 -2.57 27.68
CA GLU A 67 -15.24 -1.50 27.13
C GLU A 67 -14.38 -0.26 26.79
N THR A 68 -13.48 0.13 27.70
CA THR A 68 -12.52 1.23 27.47
C THR A 68 -11.55 0.87 26.33
N TRP A 69 -11.07 -0.38 26.28
CA TRP A 69 -10.19 -0.85 25.21
C TRP A 69 -10.87 -0.79 23.84
N GLU A 70 -12.11 -1.29 23.74
CA GLU A 70 -12.91 -1.25 22.52
C GLU A 70 -13.15 0.18 22.07
N ALA A 71 -13.50 1.09 22.99
CA ALA A 71 -13.66 2.50 22.69
C ALA A 71 -12.36 3.11 22.12
N ILE A 72 -11.22 2.95 22.80
CA ILE A 72 -9.93 3.46 22.32
C ILE A 72 -9.60 2.90 20.93
N ARG A 73 -9.81 1.60 20.73
CA ARG A 73 -9.59 0.93 19.44
C ARG A 73 -10.50 1.48 18.34
N GLU A 74 -11.76 1.73 18.62
CA GLU A 74 -12.69 2.30 17.63
C GLU A 74 -12.33 3.72 17.22
N TYR A 75 -11.99 4.59 18.18
CA TYR A 75 -11.50 5.93 17.88
C TYR A 75 -10.21 5.87 17.06
N TRP A 76 -9.29 4.98 17.44
CA TRP A 76 -8.06 4.77 16.69
C TRP A 76 -8.33 4.26 15.26
N LEU A 77 -9.23 3.29 15.07
CA LEU A 77 -9.60 2.80 13.74
C LEU A 77 -10.23 3.89 12.88
N LYS A 78 -11.13 4.71 13.44
CA LYS A 78 -11.72 5.86 12.73
C LYS A 78 -10.67 6.89 12.34
N LEU A 79 -9.72 7.17 13.23
CA LEU A 79 -8.59 8.04 12.94
C LEU A 79 -7.74 7.45 11.80
N GLU A 80 -7.38 6.18 11.86
CA GLU A 80 -6.62 5.53 10.78
C GLU A 80 -7.44 5.52 9.48
N GLU A 81 -8.74 5.25 9.47
CA GLU A 81 -9.57 5.29 8.26
C GLU A 81 -9.62 6.68 7.62
N ARG A 82 -9.59 7.74 8.43
CA ARG A 82 -9.62 9.14 7.93
C ARG A 82 -8.23 9.68 7.57
N MET A 83 -7.18 9.20 8.25
CA MET A 83 -5.78 9.56 8.01
C MET A 83 -5.12 8.66 6.98
N GLU A 84 -5.71 7.49 6.69
CA GLU A 84 -5.46 6.73 5.48
C GLU A 84 -5.84 7.67 4.33
N GLU A 85 -4.82 8.24 3.67
CA GLU A 85 -4.97 8.80 2.33
C GLU A 85 -5.85 7.82 1.53
N PRO A 86 -6.79 8.31 0.68
CA PRO A 86 -7.66 7.44 -0.10
C PRO A 86 -6.81 6.34 -0.70
N ARG A 87 -7.04 5.09 -0.27
CA ARG A 87 -6.15 3.98 -0.59
C ARG A 87 -5.95 4.03 -2.09
N ALA A 88 -4.76 4.43 -2.53
CA ALA A 88 -4.40 4.33 -3.93
C ALA A 88 -4.73 2.89 -4.29
N LEU A 89 -5.61 2.68 -5.27
CA LEU A 89 -5.93 1.35 -5.76
C LEU A 89 -4.61 0.58 -5.80
N ARG A 90 -4.46 -0.44 -4.96
CA ARG A 90 -3.30 -1.32 -5.07
C ARG A 90 -3.52 -2.06 -6.37
N GLY A 91 -2.95 -1.52 -7.44
CA GLY A 91 -3.18 -1.99 -8.80
C GLY A 91 -2.85 -3.47 -8.99
N PHE A 92 -2.04 -4.03 -8.09
CA PHE A 92 -1.70 -5.45 -8.07
C PHE A 92 -1.85 -6.06 -6.67
N PRO A 93 -2.46 -7.26 -6.58
CA PRO A 93 -2.55 -7.97 -5.32
C PRO A 93 -1.13 -8.35 -4.84
N GLY A 94 -0.86 -8.25 -3.53
CA GLY A 94 0.50 -8.20 -2.96
C GLY A 94 1.38 -9.45 -3.16
N GLU A 95 2.48 -9.55 -2.41
CA GLU A 95 3.64 -10.45 -2.59
C GLU A 95 3.37 -11.96 -2.89
N GLY A 96 2.18 -12.49 -2.56
CA GLY A 96 1.79 -13.87 -2.88
C GLY A 96 1.00 -14.06 -4.18
N SER A 97 0.71 -12.97 -4.91
CA SER A 97 -0.15 -13.01 -6.09
C SER A 97 0.69 -13.12 -7.34
N ARG A 98 0.26 -14.03 -8.22
CA ARG A 98 0.89 -14.25 -9.51
C ARG A 98 -0.17 -14.63 -10.53
N VAL A 99 0.05 -14.24 -11.78
CA VAL A 99 -0.69 -14.73 -12.95
C VAL A 99 0.32 -15.42 -13.84
N VAL A 100 0.11 -16.71 -14.12
CA VAL A 100 0.98 -17.47 -15.02
C VAL A 100 0.44 -17.43 -16.45
N PRO A 101 1.28 -17.66 -17.48
CA PRO A 101 0.80 -17.69 -18.86
C PRO A 101 -0.37 -18.65 -19.05
N GLY A 102 -1.44 -18.17 -19.69
CA GLY A 102 -2.69 -18.89 -19.94
C GLY A 102 -3.76 -18.71 -18.86
N GLU A 103 -3.46 -18.10 -17.71
CA GLU A 103 -4.46 -17.80 -16.69
C GLU A 103 -5.28 -16.54 -17.02
N THR A 104 -6.52 -16.52 -16.55
CA THR A 104 -7.37 -15.33 -16.56
C THR A 104 -7.46 -14.77 -15.15
N ALA A 105 -7.17 -13.48 -15.00
CA ALA A 105 -7.28 -12.76 -13.74
C ALA A 105 -7.76 -11.32 -14.01
N GLU A 106 -8.84 -10.89 -13.34
CA GLU A 106 -9.42 -9.55 -13.54
C GLU A 106 -8.39 -8.42 -13.37
N TYR A 107 -7.49 -8.58 -12.40
CA TYR A 107 -6.44 -7.59 -12.14
C TYR A 107 -5.33 -7.58 -13.20
N MET A 108 -5.26 -8.56 -14.11
CA MET A 108 -4.30 -8.61 -15.21
C MET A 108 -4.59 -7.56 -16.30
N VAL A 109 -5.84 -7.08 -16.36
CA VAL A 109 -6.25 -5.96 -17.22
C VAL A 109 -5.37 -4.73 -16.99
N LEU A 110 -5.00 -4.46 -15.74
CA LEU A 110 -4.22 -3.28 -15.40
C LEU A 110 -2.76 -3.37 -15.92
N PRO A 111 -1.97 -4.42 -15.61
CA PRO A 111 -0.68 -4.63 -16.25
C PRO A 111 -0.73 -4.58 -17.79
N GLN A 112 -1.72 -5.23 -18.42
CA GLN A 112 -1.89 -5.18 -19.88
C GLN A 112 -2.12 -3.76 -20.39
N THR A 113 -2.97 -2.99 -19.71
CA THR A 113 -3.21 -1.56 -20.03
C THR A 113 -1.94 -0.73 -19.87
N MET A 114 -1.14 -1.00 -18.83
CA MET A 114 0.13 -0.31 -18.62
C MET A 114 1.13 -0.62 -19.74
N PHE A 115 1.22 -1.87 -20.19
CA PHE A 115 2.03 -2.24 -21.35
C PHE A 115 1.56 -1.55 -22.64
N GLN A 116 0.25 -1.49 -22.91
CA GLN A 116 -0.29 -0.76 -24.07
C GLN A 116 0.07 0.74 -24.05
N LEU A 117 0.06 1.36 -22.87
CA LEU A 117 0.47 2.75 -22.73
C LEU A 117 1.98 2.92 -22.93
N LEU A 118 2.78 1.99 -22.38
CA LEU A 118 4.23 1.99 -22.51
C LEU A 118 4.71 1.68 -23.94
N GLU A 119 3.95 0.91 -24.73
CA GLU A 119 4.23 0.64 -26.16
C GLU A 119 4.44 1.94 -26.96
N ARG A 120 3.75 3.01 -26.57
CA ARG A 120 3.89 4.34 -27.22
C ARG A 120 5.22 5.03 -26.96
N HIS A 121 5.94 4.59 -25.94
CA HIS A 121 7.16 5.21 -25.43
C HIS A 121 8.38 4.29 -25.57
N LEU A 122 8.16 2.97 -25.57
CA LEU A 122 9.19 1.93 -25.49
C LEU A 122 9.05 0.95 -26.66
N ASN A 123 10.18 0.65 -27.29
CA ASN A 123 10.24 -0.36 -28.36
C ASN A 123 10.36 -1.78 -27.78
N GLY A 124 9.79 -2.77 -28.47
CA GLY A 124 9.90 -4.18 -28.12
C GLY A 124 8.77 -4.73 -27.24
N ILE A 125 7.78 -3.89 -26.90
CA ILE A 125 6.52 -4.32 -26.31
C ILE A 125 5.59 -4.75 -27.46
N THR A 126 5.05 -5.96 -27.37
CA THR A 126 4.05 -6.50 -28.30
C THR A 126 2.68 -5.90 -27.98
N SER A 127 1.96 -5.46 -29.02
CA SER A 127 0.58 -4.99 -28.84
C SER A 127 -0.32 -6.15 -28.42
N ALA A 128 -0.92 -6.06 -27.23
CA ALA A 128 -1.74 -7.11 -26.63
C ALA A 128 -3.07 -6.53 -26.13
N ALA A 129 -4.14 -7.32 -26.14
CA ALA A 129 -5.43 -6.91 -25.57
C ALA A 129 -5.35 -6.76 -24.03
N ALA A 130 -6.14 -5.84 -23.46
CA ALA A 130 -6.30 -5.66 -22.02
C ALA A 130 -7.60 -6.32 -21.54
N ASP A 131 -7.67 -7.64 -21.70
CA ASP A 131 -8.86 -8.47 -21.49
C ASP A 131 -8.80 -9.31 -20.19
N GLY A 132 -7.70 -9.21 -19.44
CA GLY A 132 -7.47 -9.98 -18.21
C GLY A 132 -6.97 -11.39 -18.46
N ILE A 133 -6.80 -11.81 -19.71
CA ILE A 133 -6.27 -13.13 -20.08
C ILE A 133 -4.77 -13.00 -20.32
N HIS A 134 -3.96 -13.71 -19.53
CA HIS A 134 -2.51 -13.69 -19.67
C HIS A 134 -2.03 -14.59 -20.83
N GLY A 135 -2.51 -14.29 -22.04
CA GLY A 135 -2.18 -15.00 -23.27
C GLY A 135 -0.73 -14.79 -23.73
N VAL A 136 -0.40 -15.33 -24.93
CA VAL A 136 0.97 -15.35 -25.47
C VAL A 136 1.60 -13.96 -25.53
N ASP A 137 0.92 -12.99 -26.15
CA ASP A 137 1.45 -11.62 -26.28
C ASP A 137 1.64 -10.93 -24.92
N SER A 138 0.73 -11.19 -23.99
CA SER A 138 0.82 -10.68 -22.63
C SER A 138 2.00 -11.30 -21.87
N ALA A 139 2.22 -12.61 -22.02
CA ALA A 139 3.37 -13.30 -21.44
C ALA A 139 4.69 -12.84 -22.06
N ASP A 140 4.73 -12.55 -23.37
CA ASP A 140 5.91 -12.03 -24.05
C ASP A 140 6.30 -10.63 -23.56
N ASN A 141 5.32 -9.76 -23.33
CA ASN A 141 5.55 -8.45 -22.69
C ASN A 141 6.13 -8.59 -21.28
N VAL A 142 5.66 -9.59 -20.53
CA VAL A 142 6.20 -9.90 -19.20
C VAL A 142 7.63 -10.41 -19.28
N ARG A 143 7.94 -11.32 -20.21
CA ARG A 143 9.32 -11.80 -20.42
C ARG A 143 10.24 -10.68 -20.85
N TRP A 144 9.78 -9.81 -21.75
CA TRP A 144 10.52 -8.61 -22.17
C TRP A 144 10.88 -7.74 -20.96
N LEU A 145 9.92 -7.50 -20.07
CA LEU A 145 10.14 -6.71 -18.86
C LEU A 145 11.09 -7.40 -17.87
N GLN A 146 10.91 -8.71 -17.67
CA GLN A 146 11.76 -9.53 -16.81
C GLN A 146 13.21 -9.50 -17.30
N ARG A 147 13.44 -9.70 -18.61
CA ARG A 147 14.75 -9.58 -19.24
C ARG A 147 15.35 -8.19 -19.01
N ALA A 148 14.57 -7.14 -19.24
CA ALA A 148 15.02 -5.76 -19.03
C ALA A 148 15.37 -5.45 -17.56
N GLY A 149 14.75 -6.15 -16.61
CA GLY A 149 15.01 -6.03 -15.18
C GLY A 149 15.96 -7.07 -14.60
N GLY A 150 16.58 -7.93 -15.42
CA GLY A 150 17.48 -9.00 -14.96
C GLY A 150 16.80 -10.10 -14.14
N LEU A 151 15.48 -10.29 -14.31
CA LEU A 151 14.72 -11.37 -13.70
C LEU A 151 14.70 -12.61 -14.60
N GLU A 152 14.35 -13.77 -14.04
CA GLU A 152 14.06 -14.97 -14.82
C GLU A 152 12.87 -14.70 -15.76
N GLU A 153 13.03 -15.02 -17.05
CA GLU A 153 12.04 -14.82 -18.12
C GLU A 153 10.91 -15.87 -18.09
N SER A 154 10.33 -16.09 -16.91
CA SER A 154 9.25 -17.03 -16.67
C SER A 154 7.96 -16.66 -17.43
N GLY A 155 7.78 -15.38 -17.75
CA GLY A 155 6.52 -14.85 -18.25
C GLY A 155 5.44 -14.74 -17.17
N VAL A 156 5.75 -14.99 -15.89
CA VAL A 156 4.79 -14.89 -14.78
C VAL A 156 4.71 -13.44 -14.29
N MET A 157 3.50 -12.87 -14.26
CA MET A 157 3.24 -11.58 -13.63
C MET A 157 3.16 -11.77 -12.11
N ASP A 158 4.25 -11.52 -11.40
CA ASP A 158 4.34 -11.53 -9.94
C ASP A 158 4.61 -10.13 -9.37
N TRP A 159 4.74 -10.01 -8.04
CA TRP A 159 4.96 -8.73 -7.39
C TRP A 159 6.26 -8.03 -7.80
N ARG A 160 7.31 -8.80 -8.15
CA ARG A 160 8.61 -8.25 -8.60
C ARG A 160 8.46 -7.64 -9.98
N THR A 161 7.85 -8.40 -10.89
CA THR A 161 7.52 -7.98 -12.26
C THR A 161 6.59 -6.75 -12.23
N TRP A 162 5.57 -6.75 -11.38
CA TRP A 162 4.68 -5.61 -11.16
C TRP A 162 5.44 -4.36 -10.68
N GLY A 163 6.39 -4.55 -9.75
CA GLY A 163 7.24 -3.45 -9.25
C GLY A 163 8.04 -2.79 -10.37
N LEU A 164 8.61 -3.57 -11.28
CA LEU A 164 9.30 -3.07 -12.47
C LEU A 164 8.34 -2.32 -13.41
N LEU A 165 7.17 -2.90 -13.69
CA LEU A 165 6.18 -2.31 -14.59
C LEU A 165 5.67 -0.96 -14.06
N SER A 166 5.37 -0.90 -12.76
CA SER A 166 4.93 0.31 -12.06
C SER A 166 5.97 1.42 -12.16
N ARG A 167 7.25 1.08 -11.98
CA ARG A 167 8.35 2.04 -12.08
C ARG A 167 8.52 2.57 -13.50
N LEU A 168 8.45 1.71 -14.52
CA LEU A 168 8.53 2.16 -15.92
C LEU A 168 7.34 3.06 -16.29
N TYR A 169 6.13 2.69 -15.87
CA TYR A 169 4.94 3.49 -16.07
C TYR A 169 5.05 4.87 -15.40
N GLU A 170 5.55 4.92 -14.16
CA GLU A 170 5.76 6.19 -13.46
C GLU A 170 6.74 7.09 -14.23
N VAL A 171 7.83 6.53 -14.75
CA VAL A 171 8.85 7.29 -15.49
C VAL A 171 8.28 7.80 -16.83
N PHE A 172 7.81 6.90 -17.69
CA PHE A 172 7.53 7.20 -19.09
C PHE A 172 6.10 7.68 -19.36
N VAL A 173 5.16 7.41 -18.47
CA VAL A 173 3.76 7.83 -18.64
C VAL A 173 3.42 8.96 -17.67
N VAL A 174 3.81 8.87 -16.40
CA VAL A 174 3.41 9.88 -15.39
C VAL A 174 4.35 11.08 -15.36
N ARG A 175 5.66 10.86 -15.24
CA ARG A 175 6.66 11.94 -15.11
C ARG A 175 6.93 12.61 -16.45
N ASP A 176 7.07 11.84 -17.52
CA ASP A 176 7.24 12.38 -18.87
C ASP A 176 6.03 13.17 -19.36
N TRP A 177 4.79 12.83 -18.96
CA TRP A 177 3.61 13.65 -19.25
C TRP A 177 3.65 15.03 -18.58
N LYS A 178 4.08 15.11 -17.32
CA LYS A 178 4.22 16.40 -16.60
C LYS A 178 5.32 17.27 -17.23
N LYS A 179 6.43 16.65 -17.65
CA LYS A 179 7.55 17.35 -18.28
C LYS A 179 7.24 17.79 -19.72
N ALA A 180 6.70 16.90 -20.55
CA ALA A 180 6.28 17.22 -21.92
C ALA A 180 5.23 18.34 -21.97
N LYS A 181 4.27 18.33 -21.02
CA LYS A 181 3.25 19.38 -20.91
C LYS A 181 3.81 20.73 -20.47
N SER A 182 4.85 20.76 -19.62
CA SER A 182 5.48 22.01 -19.18
C SER A 182 6.48 22.57 -20.19
N GLU A 183 7.07 21.73 -21.05
CA GLU A 183 8.09 22.13 -22.02
C GLU A 183 7.60 22.22 -23.48
N GLY A 184 6.37 21.78 -23.78
CA GLY A 184 5.81 21.80 -25.14
C GLY A 184 6.50 20.86 -26.13
N LYS A 185 7.21 19.83 -25.64
CA LYS A 185 8.04 18.91 -26.44
C LYS A 185 7.49 17.47 -26.39
N LYS A 186 7.72 16.68 -27.45
CA LYS A 186 7.46 15.23 -27.42
C LYS A 186 8.45 14.54 -26.47
N PRO A 187 8.00 13.54 -25.69
CA PRO A 187 8.86 12.84 -24.73
C PRO A 187 9.98 12.05 -25.43
N PRO A 188 11.11 11.81 -24.75
CA PRO A 188 12.25 11.07 -25.30
C PRO A 188 11.89 9.60 -25.56
N ILE A 189 12.41 9.04 -26.66
CA ILE A 189 12.24 7.63 -27.04
C ILE A 189 13.36 6.83 -26.37
N PHE A 190 13.02 5.81 -25.59
CA PHE A 190 14.00 4.94 -24.94
C PHE A 190 14.17 3.63 -25.73
N THR A 191 15.42 3.29 -26.06
CA THR A 191 15.77 2.15 -26.93
C THR A 191 16.42 0.98 -26.19
N GLY A 192 16.42 0.97 -24.84
CA GLY A 192 16.91 -0.15 -24.02
C GLY A 192 18.37 -0.01 -23.56
N GLY A 193 18.63 -0.43 -22.32
CA GLY A 193 19.97 -0.52 -21.72
C GLY A 193 20.00 -0.08 -20.25
N TRP A 194 19.83 -1.01 -19.32
CA TRP A 194 20.29 -0.85 -17.94
C TRP A 194 21.49 -1.78 -17.77
N GLY A 195 22.68 -1.24 -18.00
CA GLY A 195 23.91 -1.82 -17.46
C GLY A 195 24.04 -1.47 -15.98
#